data_AF-A0A355PIJ9-F1
#
_entry.id   AF-A0A355PIJ9-F1
#
_cell.length_a   1.000
_cell.length_b   1.000
_cell.length_c   1.000
_cell.angle_alpha   90.00
_cell.angle_beta   90.00
_cell.angle_gamma   90.00
#
_symmetry.space_group_name_H-M   'P 1'
#
loop_
_entity.id
_entity.type
_entity.pdbx_description
1 polymer ?
#
loop_
_entity_poly.entity_id
_entity_poly.type
_entity_poly.pdbx_seq_one_letter_code
_entity_poly.pdbx_strand_id
1 'polypeptide(L)'
;MQRIAIIGGGITGITSAYALVKRGFDVTVFEKHRYAAMETSFANGGQLSASNAEVWNHWPTVIKGLRWMLKNDAPLLVNPRPTWHKLSWFA
;
A
#
# COMPACT_ATOMS: atom_id res chain seq x y z
N MET A 1 -18.63 -7.02 23.06
CA MET A 1 -17.30 -6.89 22.43
C MET A 1 -17.50 -6.48 20.98
N GLN A 2 -16.77 -5.49 20.47
CA GLN A 2 -16.85 -5.12 19.06
C GLN A 2 -16.08 -6.15 18.22
N ARG A 3 -16.69 -6.64 17.13
CA ARG A 3 -16.06 -7.54 16.16
C ARG A 3 -15.57 -6.74 14.96
N ILE A 4 -14.31 -6.93 14.58
CA ILE A 4 -13.66 -6.22 13.49
C ILE A 4 -13.29 -7.22 12.39
N ALA A 5 -13.72 -6.93 11.16
CA ALA A 5 -13.27 -7.65 9.98
C ALA A 5 -12.07 -6.94 9.36
N ILE A 6 -11.02 -7.69 9.04
CA ILE A 6 -9.86 -7.21 8.26
C ILE A 6 -9.84 -7.97 6.95
N ILE A 7 -9.74 -7.23 5.84
CA ILE A 7 -9.66 -7.80 4.49
C ILE A 7 -8.21 -7.71 4.02
N GLY A 8 -7.58 -8.86 3.79
CA GLY A 8 -6.20 -9.01 3.36
C GLY A 8 -5.25 -9.46 4.47
N GLY A 9 -4.53 -10.54 4.20
CA GLY A 9 -3.49 -11.15 5.04
C GLY A 9 -2.07 -10.74 4.66
N GLY A 10 -1.89 -9.55 4.06
CA GLY A 10 -0.58 -8.93 3.89
C GLY A 10 -0.03 -8.35 5.21
N ILE A 11 1.20 -7.83 5.18
CA ILE A 11 1.89 -7.32 6.38
C ILE A 11 1.06 -6.27 7.14
N THR A 12 0.43 -5.32 6.44
CA THR A 12 -0.40 -4.28 7.04
C THR A 12 -1.66 -4.85 7.70
N GLY A 13 -2.31 -5.84 7.08
CA GLY A 13 -3.50 -6.48 7.62
C GLY A 13 -3.21 -7.27 8.89
N ILE A 14 -2.17 -8.09 8.88
CA ILE A 14 -1.78 -8.92 10.04
C ILE A 14 -1.29 -8.07 11.21
N THR A 15 -0.47 -7.04 10.95
CA THR A 15 -0.01 -6.12 12.02
C THR A 15 -1.15 -5.32 12.62
N SER A 16 -2.12 -4.89 11.81
CA SER A 16 -3.35 -4.25 12.30
C SER A 16 -4.19 -5.22 13.15
N ALA A 17 -4.36 -6.47 12.71
CA ALA A 17 -5.07 -7.50 13.45
C ALA A 17 -4.46 -7.73 14.83
N TYR A 18 -3.13 -7.91 14.87
CA TYR A 18 -2.37 -8.08 16.09
C TYR A 18 -2.57 -6.91 17.07
N ALA A 19 -2.49 -5.67 16.57
CA ALA A 19 -2.66 -4.48 17.38
C ALA A 19 -4.08 -4.31 17.92
N LEU A 20 -5.11 -4.81 17.21
CA LEU A 20 -6.50 -4.80 17.65
C LEU A 20 -6.79 -5.91 18.65
N VAL A 21 -6.28 -7.13 18.43
CA VAL A 21 -6.39 -8.24 19.39
C VAL A 21 -5.75 -7.86 20.73
N LYS A 22 -4.58 -7.21 20.71
CA LYS A 22 -3.93 -6.69 21.93
C LYS A 22 -4.77 -5.67 22.70
N ARG A 23 -5.69 -4.98 22.03
CA ARG A 23 -6.62 -4.01 22.65
C ARG A 23 -7.94 -4.65 23.10
N GLY A 24 -8.09 -5.97 22.98
CA GLY A 24 -9.27 -6.71 23.43
C GLY A 24 -10.42 -6.77 22.42
N PHE A 25 -10.17 -6.47 21.14
CA PHE A 25 -11.16 -6.63 20.08
C PHE A 25 -11.22 -8.07 19.57
N ASP A 26 -12.41 -8.53 19.18
CA ASP A 26 -12.61 -9.78 18.44
C ASP A 26 -12.34 -9.51 16.96
N VAL A 27 -11.32 -10.14 16.37
CA VAL A 27 -10.84 -9.83 15.02
C VAL A 27 -10.91 -11.07 14.13
N THR A 28 -11.50 -10.93 12.95
CA THR A 28 -11.47 -11.95 11.89
C THR A 28 -10.74 -11.39 10.67
N VAL A 29 -9.74 -12.12 10.18
CA VAL A 29 -9.00 -11.77 8.96
C VAL A 29 -9.50 -12.64 7.82
N PHE A 30 -9.86 -12.00 6.70
CA PHE A 30 -10.25 -12.64 5.45
C PHE A 30 -9.12 -12.51 4.43
N GLU A 31 -8.57 -13.62 3.98
CA GLU A 31 -7.54 -13.69 2.94
C GLU A 31 -8.08 -14.45 1.73
N LYS A 32 -7.82 -13.93 0.52
CA LYS A 32 -8.27 -14.54 -0.73
C LYS A 32 -7.37 -15.72 -1.14
N HIS A 33 -6.11 -15.68 -0.74
CA HIS A 33 -5.08 -16.66 -1.08
C HIS A 33 -4.99 -17.80 -0.07
N ARG A 34 -4.30 -18.88 -0.44
CA ARG A 34 -4.11 -20.06 0.42
C ARG A 34 -3.33 -19.75 1.70
N TYR A 35 -2.38 -18.81 1.62
CA TYR A 35 -1.52 -18.40 2.72
C TYR A 35 -1.49 -16.87 2.83
N ALA A 36 -1.16 -16.38 4.02
CA ALA A 36 -0.87 -14.96 4.23
C ALA A 36 0.33 -14.51 3.39
N ALA A 37 0.39 -13.21 3.10
CA ALA A 37 1.51 -12.58 2.41
C ALA A 37 1.85 -13.16 1.03
N MET A 38 0.87 -13.65 0.26
CA MET A 38 1.10 -14.22 -1.08
C MET A 38 1.13 -13.18 -2.24
N GLU A 39 0.97 -11.89 -1.97
CA GLU A 39 1.08 -10.82 -2.97
C GLU A 39 2.28 -9.88 -2.70
N THR A 40 2.08 -8.57 -2.56
CA THR A 40 3.14 -7.57 -2.36
C THR A 40 4.01 -7.82 -1.13
N SER A 41 3.51 -8.58 -0.15
CA SER A 41 4.28 -8.99 1.02
C SER A 41 5.12 -10.26 0.80
N PHE A 42 4.92 -10.98 -0.30
CA PHE A 42 5.64 -12.21 -0.61
C PHE A 42 7.07 -11.88 -1.01
N ALA A 43 8.05 -12.45 -0.29
CA ALA A 43 9.47 -12.36 -0.63
C ALA A 43 9.96 -10.93 -1.00
N ASN A 44 9.39 -9.90 -0.38
CA ASN A 44 9.67 -8.49 -0.72
C ASN A 44 11.05 -7.99 -0.25
N GLY A 45 11.92 -8.89 0.20
CA GLY A 45 13.26 -8.60 0.70
C GLY A 45 13.31 -7.83 2.02
N GLY A 46 12.17 -7.50 2.63
CA GLY A 46 12.12 -6.74 3.88
C GLY A 46 12.71 -5.33 3.78
N GLN A 47 12.78 -4.77 2.56
CA GLN A 47 13.37 -3.44 2.36
C GLN A 47 12.49 -2.37 3.01
N LEU A 48 13.09 -1.59 3.91
CA LEU A 48 12.45 -0.45 4.56
C LEU A 48 12.91 0.84 3.88
N SER A 49 11.99 1.52 3.18
CA SER A 49 12.24 2.84 2.59
C SER A 49 11.61 3.92 3.47
N ALA A 50 12.43 4.59 4.28
CA ALA A 50 11.97 5.62 5.21
C ALA A 50 11.46 6.90 4.51
N SER A 51 11.90 7.15 3.27
CA SER A 51 11.65 8.40 2.55
C SER A 51 10.29 8.46 1.82
N ASN A 52 9.54 7.35 1.77
CA ASN A 52 8.33 7.24 0.95
C ASN A 52 7.14 6.58 1.68
N ALA A 53 7.04 6.77 3.00
CA ALA A 53 6.05 6.14 3.86
C ALA A 53 4.62 6.74 3.78
N GLU A 54 4.38 7.72 2.92
CA GLU A 54 3.06 8.32 2.77
C GLU A 54 2.06 7.33 2.14
N VAL A 55 0.86 7.27 2.70
CA VAL A 55 -0.22 6.38 2.26
C VAL A 55 -1.16 7.10 1.29
N TRP A 56 -1.57 6.42 0.22
CA TRP A 56 -2.37 6.97 -0.89
C TRP A 56 -3.84 7.23 -0.53
N ASN A 57 -4.26 6.96 0.69
CA ASN A 57 -5.60 7.27 1.19
C ASN A 57 -5.73 8.71 1.72
N HIS A 58 -4.65 9.50 1.76
CA HIS A 58 -4.68 10.91 2.14
C HIS A 58 -4.66 11.83 0.92
N TRP A 59 -5.65 12.71 0.81
CA TRP A 59 -5.77 13.71 -0.26
C TRP A 59 -4.51 14.59 -0.47
N PRO A 60 -3.85 15.09 0.59
CA PRO A 60 -2.61 15.84 0.42
C PRO A 60 -1.51 15.06 -0.28
N THR A 61 -1.38 13.75 0.00
CA THR A 61 -0.39 12.86 -0.65
C THR A 61 -0.72 12.68 -2.14
N VAL A 62 -2.00 12.53 -2.50
CA VAL A 62 -2.42 12.47 -3.91
C VAL A 62 -2.07 13.78 -4.63
N ILE A 63 -2.39 14.93 -4.04
CA ILE A 63 -2.07 16.25 -4.61
C ILE A 63 -0.55 16.43 -4.76
N LYS A 64 0.23 15.96 -3.78
CA LYS A 64 1.71 15.98 -3.83
C LYS A 64 2.22 15.15 -5.01
N GLY A 65 1.67 13.95 -5.21
CA GLY A 65 1.97 13.09 -6.36
C GLY A 65 1.70 13.77 -7.70
N LEU A 66 0.53 14.41 -7.85
CA LEU A 66 0.18 15.16 -9.07
C LEU A 66 1.16 16.32 -9.33
N ARG A 67 1.57 17.05 -8.30
CA ARG A 67 2.56 18.13 -8.43
C ARG A 67 3.94 17.60 -8.82
N TRP A 68 4.33 16.43 -8.33
CA TRP A 68 5.59 15.78 -8.69
C TRP A 68 5.67 15.41 -10.17
N MET A 69 4.56 15.07 -10.82
CA MET A 69 4.53 14.81 -12.26
C MET A 69 5.00 16.00 -13.12
N LEU A 70 4.90 17.22 -12.58
CA LEU A 70 5.31 18.47 -13.25
C LEU A 70 6.73 18.94 -12.87
N LYS A 71 7.44 18.19 -12.01
CA LYS A 71 8.79 18.52 -11.55
C LYS A 71 9.79 17.47 -12.02
N ASN A 72 10.89 17.93 -12.62
CA ASN A 72 11.94 17.05 -13.15
C ASN A 72 12.86 16.47 -12.07
N ASP A 73 12.82 17.00 -10.85
CA ASP A 73 13.64 16.63 -9.69
C ASP A 73 12.81 15.98 -8.56
N ALA A 74 11.59 15.51 -8.87
CA ALA A 74 10.73 14.90 -7.88
C ALA A 74 11.20 13.48 -7.47
N PRO A 75 10.96 13.06 -6.21
CA PRO A 75 11.23 11.69 -5.76
C PRO A 75 10.48 10.62 -6.56
N LEU A 76 9.30 10.96 -7.10
CA LEU A 76 8.54 10.14 -8.03
C LEU A 76 8.51 10.81 -9.39
N LEU A 77 9.20 10.22 -10.37
CA LEU A 77 9.29 10.76 -11.73
C LEU A 77 8.30 10.04 -12.65
N VAL A 78 7.11 10.64 -12.81
CA VAL A 78 6.13 10.20 -13.81
C VAL A 78 5.77 11.39 -14.68
N ASN A 79 6.45 11.52 -15.82
CA ASN A 79 6.17 12.58 -16.79
C ASN A 79 4.77 12.37 -17.41
N PRO A 80 3.90 13.38 -17.53
CA PRO A 80 2.54 13.23 -18.06
C PRO A 80 2.46 13.03 -19.58
N ARG A 81 3.56 13.16 -20.33
CA ARG A 81 3.54 12.99 -21.79
C ARG A 81 3.11 11.57 -22.19
N PRO A 82 2.12 11.42 -23.08
CA PRO A 82 1.64 10.12 -23.53
C PRO A 82 2.63 9.57 -24.57
N THR A 83 3.40 8.55 -24.17
CA THR A 83 4.22 7.77 -25.10
C THR A 83 3.67 6.35 -25.15
N TRP A 84 3.70 5.72 -26.32
CA TRP A 84 3.21 4.35 -26.50
C TRP A 84 3.86 3.37 -25.52
N HIS A 85 5.17 3.45 -25.34
CA HIS A 85 5.91 2.64 -24.35
C HIS A 85 5.38 2.78 -22.92
N LYS A 86 4.91 3.98 -22.52
CA LYS A 86 4.39 4.19 -21.18
C LYS A 86 2.95 3.70 -21.05
N LEU A 87 2.12 3.97 -22.07
CA LEU A 87 0.72 3.54 -22.09
C LEU A 87 0.61 2.01 -22.09
N SER A 88 1.53 1.29 -22.74
CA SER A 88 1.54 -0.19 -22.73
C SER A 88 1.85 -0.81 -21.35
N TRP A 89 2.47 -0.06 -20.43
CA TRP A 89 2.72 -0.52 -19.06
C TRP A 89 1.54 -0.28 -18.11
N PHE A 90 0.64 0.65 -18.45
CA PHE A 90 -0.55 0.95 -17.65
C PHE A 90 -1.80 0.16 -18.07
N ALA A 91 -1.76 -0.49 -19.24
CA ALA A 91 -2.80 -1.38 -19.74
C ALA A 91 -2.70 -2.77 -19.10
#